data_AF-A0ABD2K8I8-F1
#
_entry.id   AF-A0ABD2K8I8-F1
#
_cell.length_a   1.000
_cell.length_b   1.000
_cell.length_c   1.000
_cell.angle_alpha   90.00
_cell.angle_beta   90.00
_cell.angle_gamma   90.00
#
_symmetry.space_group_name_H-M   'P 1'
#
loop_
_entity.id
_entity.type
_entity.pdbx_description
1 polymer ?
#
loop_
_entity_poly.entity_id
_entity_poly.type
_entity_poly.pdbx_seq_one_letter_code
_entity_poly.pdbx_strand_id
1 'polypeptide(L)'
;MLSSQPTLIMDNGAYSIKAGYATDQSARIFPNTVFKSKGERKRIFVADELDQCTDRSALFFVLPFERGYLVNWDTQLQVWNRVFGTEGAGLGVDCQQCRLVLTDPNEVAFAFADNTDEIVFENYRFHAFLRTSAPACTAQAHCSANNPCCVVVDSGHSFTHIVPFVGGQIVREGIVRIDIGGKALTNQLKDWISYRQLHMMDETYLVNCCKEDCCFVSTDFQRDMDRWRANRVDYVLPDFVHTTRGHVLHWGDTSNRLSHQNVGDDEQQQKVTLGVERFALPELLIRPGDVEVQQMGIPEALCAAIERLPKEMQLLMARNIVLTGGNALFPGYRKRIEQELRSMLPEQYTLGVQQPSDPICHAWECARDAIQQQQHDDAETSASSVAADVDAAATQFSPRLTAKFVSRAEYEENGPNICRRRFANVYNTNNNSNENNGDDGTT
;
A
#
# COMPACT_ATOMS: atom_id res chain seq x y z
N MET A 1 -33.40 1.75 7.02
CA MET A 1 -32.88 2.97 6.38
C MET A 1 -31.35 3.00 6.51
N LEU A 2 -30.64 2.18 5.75
CA LEU A 2 -29.16 2.11 5.79
C LEU A 2 -28.48 2.89 4.65
N SER A 3 -29.25 3.53 3.76
CA SER A 3 -28.73 4.10 2.50
C SER A 3 -28.41 5.60 2.53
N SER A 4 -28.63 6.33 3.63
CA SER A 4 -28.53 7.80 3.63
C SER A 4 -27.24 8.38 4.22
N GLN A 5 -26.31 7.56 4.77
CA GLN A 5 -25.12 8.09 5.42
C GLN A 5 -23.87 8.10 4.53
N PRO A 6 -23.07 9.18 4.58
CA PRO A 6 -21.81 9.27 3.85
C PRO A 6 -20.86 8.15 4.31
N THR A 7 -20.10 7.60 3.35
CA THR A 7 -19.10 6.57 3.62
C THR A 7 -17.73 7.15 3.33
N LEU A 8 -16.89 7.22 4.36
CA LEU A 8 -15.49 7.56 4.25
C LEU A 8 -14.69 6.29 4.00
N ILE A 9 -13.82 6.32 3.01
CA ILE A 9 -12.91 5.24 2.69
C ILE A 9 -11.50 5.71 3.03
N MET A 10 -10.79 4.93 3.83
CA MET A 10 -9.45 5.23 4.29
C MET A 10 -8.54 4.02 4.08
N ASP A 11 -7.66 4.11 3.08
CA ASP A 11 -6.53 3.20 2.92
C ASP A 11 -5.39 3.66 3.85
N ASN A 12 -5.26 2.99 4.99
CA ASN A 12 -4.36 3.36 6.08
C ASN A 12 -2.96 2.78 5.90
N GLY A 13 -2.25 3.27 4.89
CA GLY A 13 -0.88 2.85 4.59
C GLY A 13 0.17 3.36 5.59
N ALA A 14 1.24 2.59 5.78
CA ALA A 14 2.34 2.92 6.71
C ALA A 14 3.15 4.18 6.35
N TYR A 15 3.16 4.58 5.07
CA TYR A 15 3.85 5.79 4.59
C TYR A 15 2.90 6.92 4.26
N SER A 16 1.74 6.59 3.70
CA SER A 16 0.73 7.55 3.29
C SER A 16 -0.66 6.95 3.48
N ILE A 17 -1.59 7.76 3.97
CA ILE A 17 -3.02 7.46 4.04
C ILE A 17 -3.68 8.01 2.78
N LYS A 18 -4.52 7.21 2.12
CA LYS A 18 -5.38 7.68 1.03
C LYS A 18 -6.81 7.71 1.55
N ALA A 19 -7.39 8.89 1.65
CA ALA A 19 -8.70 9.08 2.27
C ALA A 19 -9.61 9.96 1.41
N GLY A 20 -10.89 9.62 1.39
CA GLY A 20 -11.92 10.35 0.65
C GLY A 20 -13.28 9.68 0.79
N TYR A 21 -14.34 10.40 0.46
CA TYR A 21 -15.68 9.87 0.49
C TYR A 21 -15.94 8.94 -0.70
N ALA A 22 -16.88 8.02 -0.54
CA ALA A 22 -17.33 7.14 -1.61
C ALA A 22 -17.90 7.91 -2.82
N THR A 23 -18.28 9.18 -2.65
CA THR A 23 -18.76 10.08 -3.72
C THR A 23 -17.64 10.82 -4.44
N ASP A 24 -16.39 10.77 -3.95
CA ASP A 24 -15.28 11.54 -4.48
C ASP A 24 -14.66 10.87 -5.72
N GLN A 25 -14.14 11.70 -6.64
CA GLN A 25 -13.48 11.21 -7.86
C GLN A 25 -12.08 10.66 -7.61
N SER A 26 -11.42 11.11 -6.55
CA SER A 26 -10.04 10.71 -6.21
C SER A 26 -9.81 10.85 -4.71
N ALA A 27 -8.94 10.01 -4.16
CA ALA A 27 -8.50 10.15 -2.77
C ALA A 27 -7.61 11.39 -2.58
N ARG A 28 -7.63 11.95 -1.36
CA ARG A 28 -6.55 12.81 -0.87
C ARG A 28 -5.48 11.96 -0.23
N ILE A 29 -4.21 12.31 -0.47
CA ILE A 29 -3.05 11.57 0.07
C ILE A 29 -2.44 12.39 1.22
N PHE A 30 -2.32 11.77 2.38
CA PHE A 30 -1.73 12.36 3.57
C PHE A 30 -0.48 11.56 3.96
N PRO A 31 0.68 12.18 4.19
CA PRO A 31 1.83 11.50 4.78
C PRO A 31 1.46 10.90 6.14
N ASN A 32 1.72 9.62 6.36
CA ASN A 32 1.39 8.95 7.61
C ASN A 32 2.55 9.06 8.61
N THR A 33 2.82 10.29 9.03
CA THR A 33 3.97 10.57 9.89
C THR A 33 3.78 11.88 10.65
N VAL A 34 4.43 11.93 11.80
CA VAL A 34 4.77 13.18 12.49
C VAL A 34 6.25 13.43 12.25
N PHE A 35 6.66 14.68 12.03
CA PHE A 35 8.07 14.98 11.84
C PHE A 35 8.48 16.33 12.43
N LYS A 36 9.78 16.45 12.66
CA LYS A 36 10.43 17.66 13.16
C LYS A 36 11.58 18.01 12.24
N SER A 37 11.68 19.27 11.86
CA SER A 37 12.87 19.79 11.19
C SER A 37 13.94 20.12 12.22
N LYS A 38 15.21 19.89 11.86
CA LYS A 38 16.36 20.26 12.69
C LYS A 38 16.48 21.77 12.84
N GLY A 39 16.07 22.55 11.84
CA GLY A 39 16.01 24.01 11.88
C GLY A 39 14.87 24.54 12.76
N GLU A 40 13.72 23.86 12.76
CA GLU A 40 12.50 24.28 13.49
C GLU A 40 12.16 23.35 14.67
N ARG A 41 13.12 23.07 15.56
CA ARG A 41 12.98 22.04 16.63
C ARG A 41 11.75 22.16 17.54
N LYS A 42 11.17 23.36 17.69
CA LYS A 42 10.00 23.62 18.54
C LYS A 42 8.67 23.32 17.84
N ARG A 43 8.65 23.27 16.52
CA ARG A 43 7.45 23.00 15.73
C ARG A 43 7.38 21.52 15.40
N ILE A 44 6.24 20.93 15.67
CA ILE A 44 5.89 19.58 15.24
C ILE A 44 5.01 19.76 14.03
N PHE A 45 5.32 19.02 12.97
CA PHE A 45 4.51 18.98 11.77
C PHE A 45 3.85 17.62 11.66
N VAL A 46 2.59 17.61 11.21
CA VAL A 46 1.78 16.40 11.09
C VAL A 46 1.27 16.28 9.66
N ALA A 47 1.46 15.12 9.04
CA ALA A 47 0.90 14.79 7.73
C ALA A 47 1.14 15.85 6.63
N ASP A 48 0.08 16.51 6.14
CA ASP A 48 0.09 17.49 5.05
C ASP A 48 0.85 18.79 5.39
N GLU A 49 1.17 19.02 6.67
CA GLU A 49 1.98 20.16 7.07
C GLU A 49 3.43 20.10 6.59
N LEU A 50 3.85 18.99 5.96
CA LEU A 50 5.13 18.88 5.25
C LEU A 50 5.30 19.96 4.19
N ASP A 51 4.21 20.37 3.56
CA ASP A 51 4.25 21.46 2.58
C ASP A 51 4.48 22.83 3.18
N GLN A 52 4.21 22.99 4.48
CA GLN A 52 4.48 24.22 5.23
C GLN A 52 5.88 24.25 5.83
N CYS A 53 6.62 23.14 5.78
CA CYS A 53 7.98 23.06 6.28
C CYS A 53 8.95 23.71 5.28
N THR A 54 9.53 24.83 5.69
CA THR A 54 10.44 25.62 4.85
C THR A 54 11.79 24.92 4.67
N ASP A 55 12.35 24.41 5.78
CA ASP A 55 13.60 23.65 5.79
C ASP A 55 13.34 22.16 5.95
N ARG A 56 13.40 21.42 4.84
CA ARG A 56 13.24 19.97 4.79
C ARG A 56 14.58 19.22 4.86
N SER A 57 15.65 19.88 5.31
CA SER A 57 16.91 19.20 5.64
C SER A 57 16.79 18.46 6.97
N ALA A 58 17.43 17.28 7.05
CA ALA A 58 17.55 16.47 8.26
C ALA A 58 16.21 16.30 9.03
N LEU A 59 15.14 15.96 8.31
CA LEU A 59 13.83 15.71 8.89
C LEU A 59 13.84 14.45 9.77
N PHE A 60 13.46 14.61 11.04
CA PHE A 60 13.26 13.49 11.96
C PHE A 60 11.82 13.00 11.87
N PHE A 61 11.63 11.80 11.33
CA PHE A 61 10.33 11.16 11.16
C PHE A 61 9.99 10.25 12.35
N VAL A 62 8.77 10.37 12.85
CA VAL A 62 8.13 9.42 13.76
C VAL A 62 6.98 8.76 13.00
N LEU A 63 7.15 7.47 12.71
CA LEU A 63 6.17 6.68 11.99
C LEU A 63 5.29 5.92 12.98
N PRO A 64 3.96 5.85 12.77
CA PRO A 64 3.07 5.08 13.62
C PRO A 64 3.22 3.56 13.43
N PHE A 65 3.70 3.16 12.24
CA PHE A 65 3.86 1.76 11.84
C PHE A 65 5.30 1.26 11.98
N GLU A 66 5.45 0.06 12.54
CA GLU A 66 6.70 -0.70 12.58
C GLU A 66 6.52 -2.05 11.91
N ARG A 67 7.34 -2.35 10.90
CA ARG A 67 7.25 -3.58 10.09
C ARG A 67 5.83 -3.87 9.59
N GLY A 68 5.04 -2.82 9.35
CA GLY A 68 3.67 -2.94 8.86
C GLY A 68 2.59 -3.09 9.93
N TYR A 69 2.94 -3.15 11.22
CA TYR A 69 1.97 -3.15 12.31
C TYR A 69 1.86 -1.76 12.92
N LEU A 70 0.63 -1.36 13.27
CA LEU A 70 0.38 -0.10 13.96
C LEU A 70 0.71 -0.26 15.45
N VAL A 71 1.81 0.36 15.87
CA VAL A 71 2.34 0.22 17.25
C VAL A 71 2.21 1.53 18.03
N ASN A 72 2.41 2.68 17.38
CA ASN A 72 2.39 3.98 18.04
C ASN A 72 1.08 4.73 17.74
N TRP A 73 0.10 4.52 18.62
CA TRP A 73 -1.21 5.16 18.52
C TRP A 73 -1.19 6.66 18.79
N ASP A 74 -0.28 7.16 19.62
CA ASP A 74 -0.17 8.61 19.88
C ASP A 74 0.16 9.39 18.60
N THR A 75 1.03 8.82 17.77
CA THR A 75 1.39 9.37 16.45
C THR A 75 0.23 9.21 15.47
N GLN A 76 -0.39 8.04 15.44
CA GLN A 76 -1.51 7.75 14.54
C GLN A 76 -2.72 8.64 14.81
N LEU A 77 -3.05 8.90 16.08
CA LEU A 77 -4.16 9.77 16.46
C LEU A 77 -3.91 11.23 16.02
N GLN A 78 -2.67 11.72 16.11
CA GLN A 78 -2.34 13.04 15.57
C GLN A 78 -2.57 13.11 14.06
N VAL A 79 -2.13 12.09 13.31
CA VAL A 79 -2.35 12.01 11.87
C VAL A 79 -3.85 11.88 11.54
N TRP A 80 -4.60 11.01 12.22
CA TRP A 80 -6.03 10.84 11.99
C TRP A 80 -6.84 12.08 12.33
N ASN A 81 -6.50 12.79 13.42
CA ASN A 81 -7.10 14.09 13.73
C ASN A 81 -6.87 15.10 12.61
N ARG A 82 -5.71 15.05 11.95
CA ARG A 82 -5.42 15.90 10.79
C ARG A 82 -6.23 15.49 9.56
N VAL A 83 -6.33 14.18 9.28
CA VAL A 83 -7.13 13.63 8.16
C VAL A 83 -8.62 13.96 8.32
N PHE A 84 -9.19 13.76 9.51
CA PHE A 84 -10.61 13.97 9.77
C PHE A 84 -10.97 15.43 10.07
N GLY A 85 -10.00 16.24 10.50
CA GLY A 85 -10.20 17.64 10.86
C GLY A 85 -10.57 18.55 9.69
N THR A 86 -10.88 19.81 9.99
CA THR A 86 -11.24 20.85 9.01
C THR A 86 -10.07 21.72 8.57
N GLU A 87 -8.89 21.54 9.19
CA GLU A 87 -7.71 22.36 8.93
C GLU A 87 -6.89 21.82 7.75
N GLY A 88 -6.28 22.74 6.99
CA GLY A 88 -5.41 22.39 5.86
C GLY A 88 -6.10 21.48 4.83
N ALA A 89 -5.47 20.34 4.54
CA ALA A 89 -6.02 19.36 3.59
C ALA A 89 -7.09 18.42 4.18
N GLY A 90 -7.45 18.59 5.46
CA GLY A 90 -8.41 17.74 6.17
C GLY A 90 -9.77 17.62 5.50
N LEU A 91 -10.45 16.50 5.78
CA LEU A 91 -11.71 16.11 5.13
C LEU A 91 -12.97 16.65 5.82
N GLY A 92 -12.85 17.25 7.01
CA GLY A 92 -13.98 17.80 7.77
C GLY A 92 -15.06 16.74 8.08
N VAL A 93 -14.64 15.58 8.57
CA VAL A 93 -15.49 14.40 8.75
C VAL A 93 -16.31 14.52 10.04
N ASP A 94 -17.63 14.52 9.91
CA ASP A 94 -18.52 14.22 11.05
C ASP A 94 -18.55 12.70 11.27
N CYS A 95 -17.63 12.22 12.10
CA CYS A 95 -17.45 10.79 12.35
C CYS A 95 -18.75 10.13 12.83
N GLN A 96 -19.55 10.79 13.66
CA GLN A 96 -20.76 10.21 14.26
C GLN A 96 -21.89 9.98 13.26
N GLN A 97 -21.87 10.67 12.13
CA GLN A 97 -22.83 10.51 11.04
C GLN A 97 -22.25 9.77 9.83
N CYS A 98 -21.01 9.28 9.94
CA CYS A 98 -20.27 8.68 8.85
C CYS A 98 -20.03 7.18 9.08
N ARG A 99 -20.03 6.44 7.97
CA ARG A 99 -19.56 5.05 7.93
C ARG A 99 -18.09 5.04 7.51
N LEU A 100 -17.25 4.26 8.18
CA LEU A 100 -15.82 4.15 7.86
C LEU A 100 -15.51 2.80 7.22
N VAL A 101 -14.86 2.82 6.06
CA VAL A 101 -14.14 1.68 5.49
C VAL A 101 -12.66 1.89 5.72
N LEU A 102 -12.02 0.98 6.45
CA LEU A 102 -10.60 1.04 6.79
C LEU A 102 -9.88 -0.19 6.26
N THR A 103 -8.76 0.04 5.60
CA THR A 103 -7.86 -1.07 5.23
C THR A 103 -6.82 -1.32 6.32
N ASP A 104 -6.66 -2.57 6.71
CA ASP A 104 -5.56 -3.07 7.51
C ASP A 104 -4.71 -4.09 6.72
N PRO A 105 -3.47 -4.37 7.16
CA PRO A 105 -2.73 -5.52 6.67
C PRO A 105 -3.50 -6.83 6.89
N ASN A 106 -3.36 -7.77 5.96
CA ASN A 106 -3.85 -9.14 6.16
C ASN A 106 -3.08 -9.83 7.29
N GLU A 107 -3.70 -10.84 7.90
CA GLU A 107 -3.12 -11.66 8.97
C GLU A 107 -2.74 -10.82 10.21
N VAL A 108 -3.50 -9.77 10.50
CA VAL A 108 -3.32 -8.95 11.72
C VAL A 108 -3.75 -9.75 12.96
N ALA A 109 -2.98 -9.64 14.04
CA ALA A 109 -3.35 -10.25 15.32
C ALA A 109 -4.49 -9.48 16.00
N PHE A 110 -5.34 -10.18 16.74
CA PHE A 110 -6.51 -9.59 17.40
C PHE A 110 -6.16 -8.40 18.28
N ALA A 111 -5.08 -8.47 19.07
CA ALA A 111 -4.69 -7.36 19.96
C ALA A 111 -4.46 -6.02 19.23
N PHE A 112 -3.84 -6.04 18.05
CA PHE A 112 -3.68 -4.82 17.24
C PHE A 112 -5.03 -4.35 16.69
N ALA A 113 -5.86 -5.31 16.32
CA ALA A 113 -7.15 -5.00 15.75
C ALA A 113 -8.15 -4.43 16.75
N ASP A 114 -8.23 -5.00 17.93
CA ASP A 114 -9.16 -4.56 18.97
C ASP A 114 -8.86 -3.09 19.35
N ASN A 115 -7.58 -2.70 19.40
CA ASN A 115 -7.20 -1.30 19.60
C ASN A 115 -7.76 -0.38 18.49
N THR A 116 -7.70 -0.81 17.22
CA THR A 116 -8.30 -0.05 16.12
C THR A 116 -9.82 0.04 16.27
N ASP A 117 -10.48 -1.06 16.67
CA ASP A 117 -11.94 -1.08 16.88
C ASP A 117 -12.35 -0.12 18.01
N GLU A 118 -11.63 -0.15 19.13
CA GLU A 118 -11.82 0.74 20.28
C GLU A 118 -11.67 2.21 19.86
N ILE A 119 -10.60 2.56 19.15
CA ILE A 119 -10.39 3.94 18.68
C ILE A 119 -11.51 4.38 17.72
N VAL A 120 -11.95 3.51 16.80
CA VAL A 120 -13.00 3.85 15.82
C VAL A 120 -14.35 4.05 16.51
N PHE A 121 -14.76 3.16 17.41
CA PHE A 121 -16.10 3.19 18.02
C PHE A 121 -16.19 4.02 19.30
N GLU A 122 -15.17 4.02 20.15
CA GLU A 122 -15.23 4.68 21.46
C GLU A 122 -14.69 6.11 21.40
N ASN A 123 -13.57 6.32 20.70
CA ASN A 123 -12.94 7.63 20.59
C ASN A 123 -13.60 8.48 19.49
N TYR A 124 -13.58 8.03 18.23
CA TYR A 124 -14.17 8.79 17.11
C TYR A 124 -15.67 8.59 16.93
N ARG A 125 -16.23 7.51 17.50
CA ARG A 125 -17.67 7.23 17.53
C ARG A 125 -18.31 7.12 16.15
N PHE A 126 -17.62 6.48 15.21
CA PHE A 126 -18.17 6.23 13.87
C PHE A 126 -19.52 5.52 13.92
N HIS A 127 -20.43 5.86 13.00
CA HIS A 127 -21.76 5.25 12.98
C HIS A 127 -21.70 3.75 12.67
N ALA A 128 -20.87 3.39 11.69
CA ALA A 128 -20.59 2.01 11.33
C ALA A 128 -19.16 1.89 10.81
N PHE A 129 -18.60 0.70 10.97
CA PHE A 129 -17.23 0.40 10.62
C PHE A 129 -17.15 -0.86 9.76
N LEU A 130 -16.30 -0.83 8.75
CA LEU A 130 -15.91 -1.98 7.95
C LEU A 130 -14.40 -2.05 7.89
N ARG A 131 -13.85 -3.14 8.40
CA ARG A 131 -12.44 -3.49 8.21
C ARG A 131 -12.27 -4.39 7.00
N THR A 132 -11.30 -4.05 6.16
CA THR A 132 -10.90 -4.83 4.99
C THR A 132 -9.38 -4.73 4.83
N SER A 133 -8.82 -5.25 3.74
CA SER A 133 -7.42 -5.04 3.36
C SER A 133 -7.32 -4.44 1.96
N ALA A 134 -6.23 -3.73 1.69
CA ALA A 134 -6.00 -3.16 0.36
C ALA A 134 -6.02 -4.23 -0.76
N PRO A 135 -5.38 -5.42 -0.59
CA PRO A 135 -5.52 -6.52 -1.55
C PRO A 135 -6.95 -7.01 -1.74
N ALA A 136 -7.74 -7.08 -0.66
CA ALA A 136 -9.14 -7.49 -0.75
C ALA A 136 -9.98 -6.47 -1.54
N CYS A 137 -9.76 -5.17 -1.35
CA CYS A 137 -10.39 -4.13 -2.15
C CYS A 137 -10.03 -4.29 -3.64
N THR A 138 -8.74 -4.46 -3.96
CA THR A 138 -8.29 -4.72 -5.34
C THR A 138 -8.96 -5.97 -5.91
N ALA A 139 -9.03 -7.07 -5.16
CA ALA A 139 -9.64 -8.31 -5.62
C ALA A 139 -11.13 -8.14 -5.97
N GLN A 140 -11.88 -7.25 -5.29
CA GLN A 140 -13.29 -7.00 -5.62
C GLN A 140 -13.48 -6.46 -7.05
N ALA A 141 -12.55 -5.64 -7.55
CA ALA A 141 -12.64 -5.10 -8.91
C ALA A 141 -12.15 -6.08 -9.99
N HIS A 142 -11.29 -7.04 -9.61
CA HIS A 142 -10.63 -7.95 -10.55
C HIS A 142 -11.27 -9.35 -10.60
N CYS A 143 -11.96 -9.76 -9.55
CA CYS A 143 -12.79 -10.96 -9.54
C CYS A 143 -14.17 -10.67 -10.17
N SER A 144 -14.59 -11.51 -11.10
CA SER A 144 -15.93 -11.46 -11.72
C SER A 144 -16.44 -12.87 -12.03
N ALA A 145 -17.69 -13.00 -12.47
CA ALA A 145 -18.23 -14.30 -12.90
C ALA A 145 -17.39 -14.97 -14.01
N ASN A 146 -16.81 -14.18 -14.92
CA ASN A 146 -15.95 -14.67 -15.99
C ASN A 146 -14.49 -14.89 -15.54
N ASN A 147 -14.10 -14.27 -14.43
CA ASN A 147 -12.76 -14.36 -13.88
C ASN A 147 -12.81 -14.49 -12.36
N PRO A 148 -13.11 -15.69 -11.82
CA PRO A 148 -13.38 -15.84 -10.40
C PRO A 148 -12.11 -15.80 -9.54
N CYS A 149 -10.90 -15.84 -10.11
CA CYS A 149 -9.66 -15.96 -9.35
C CYS A 149 -8.70 -14.82 -9.69
N CYS A 150 -8.00 -14.30 -8.68
CA CYS A 150 -6.85 -13.42 -8.90
C CYS A 150 -5.83 -13.55 -7.77
N VAL A 151 -4.56 -13.26 -8.08
CA VAL A 151 -3.51 -13.07 -7.07
C VAL A 151 -3.11 -11.61 -7.05
N VAL A 152 -3.28 -10.96 -5.90
CA VAL A 152 -2.87 -9.57 -5.72
C VAL A 152 -1.49 -9.54 -5.08
N VAL A 153 -0.54 -8.89 -5.73
CA VAL A 153 0.79 -8.56 -5.22
C VAL A 153 0.79 -7.10 -4.83
N ASP A 154 0.69 -6.83 -3.53
CA ASP A 154 0.71 -5.48 -2.95
C ASP A 154 2.10 -5.19 -2.39
N SER A 155 2.90 -4.45 -3.16
CA SER A 155 4.27 -4.08 -2.79
C SER A 155 4.32 -2.65 -2.26
N GLY A 156 4.21 -2.52 -0.95
CA GLY A 156 4.08 -1.26 -0.23
C GLY A 156 5.38 -0.72 0.38
N HIS A 157 5.22 0.21 1.32
CA HIS A 157 6.35 0.84 2.01
C HIS A 157 7.04 -0.09 3.00
N SER A 158 6.29 -0.85 3.80
CA SER A 158 6.87 -1.64 4.89
C SER A 158 7.19 -3.08 4.51
N PHE A 159 6.40 -3.66 3.61
CA PHE A 159 6.46 -5.07 3.22
C PHE A 159 5.80 -5.26 1.86
N THR A 160 5.90 -6.47 1.31
CA THR A 160 5.13 -6.91 0.15
C THR A 160 4.25 -8.10 0.54
N HIS A 161 2.95 -8.04 0.22
CA HIS A 161 2.03 -9.16 0.40
C HIS A 161 1.60 -9.75 -0.93
N ILE A 162 1.51 -11.06 -0.98
CA ILE A 162 0.96 -11.82 -2.10
C ILE A 162 -0.24 -12.57 -1.55
N VAL A 163 -1.42 -12.26 -2.09
CA VAL A 163 -2.69 -12.72 -1.55
C VAL A 163 -3.54 -13.28 -2.69
N PRO A 164 -3.78 -14.60 -2.72
CA PRO A 164 -4.68 -15.22 -3.69
C PRO A 164 -6.14 -15.09 -3.25
N PHE A 165 -7.01 -14.92 -4.23
CA PHE A 165 -8.45 -14.74 -4.05
C PHE A 165 -9.26 -15.63 -4.99
N VAL A 166 -10.40 -16.13 -4.49
CA VAL A 166 -11.44 -16.81 -5.27
C VAL A 166 -12.79 -16.20 -4.93
N GLY A 167 -13.52 -15.71 -5.93
CA GLY A 167 -14.78 -14.99 -5.75
C GLY A 167 -14.67 -13.84 -4.75
N GLY A 168 -13.55 -13.11 -4.79
CA GLY A 168 -13.25 -12.02 -3.85
C GLY A 168 -12.99 -12.45 -2.40
N GLN A 169 -12.89 -13.75 -2.10
CA GLN A 169 -12.53 -14.30 -0.80
C GLN A 169 -11.06 -14.73 -0.78
N ILE A 170 -10.40 -14.51 0.36
CA ILE A 170 -8.98 -14.83 0.54
C ILE A 170 -8.77 -16.34 0.61
N VAL A 171 -7.73 -16.84 -0.07
CA VAL A 171 -7.25 -18.22 0.06
C VAL A 171 -5.99 -18.22 0.93
N ARG A 172 -6.12 -18.61 2.19
CA ARG A 172 -5.08 -18.40 3.22
C ARG A 172 -3.82 -19.22 2.99
N GLU A 173 -3.98 -20.42 2.45
CA GLU A 173 -2.89 -21.36 2.19
C GLU A 173 -1.82 -20.78 1.25
N GLY A 174 -2.23 -19.89 0.34
CA GLY A 174 -1.34 -19.23 -0.60
C GLY A 174 -0.88 -17.83 -0.20
N ILE A 175 -1.20 -17.34 1.00
CA ILE A 175 -0.70 -16.03 1.45
C ILE A 175 0.81 -16.10 1.67
N VAL A 176 1.53 -15.14 1.10
CA VAL A 176 2.97 -14.98 1.31
C VAL A 176 3.27 -13.53 1.66
N ARG A 177 4.09 -13.34 2.67
CA ARG A 177 4.60 -12.04 3.10
C ARG A 177 6.11 -11.99 2.90
N ILE A 178 6.58 -10.89 2.34
CA ILE A 178 8.00 -10.55 2.22
C ILE A 178 8.21 -9.28 3.04
N ASP A 179 9.17 -9.28 3.97
CA ASP A 179 9.49 -8.12 4.82
C ASP A 179 10.41 -7.11 4.11
N ILE A 180 10.35 -7.08 2.78
CA ILE A 180 11.01 -6.09 1.93
C ILE A 180 9.93 -5.18 1.32
N GLY A 181 10.05 -3.89 1.60
CA GLY A 181 9.23 -2.84 1.01
C GLY A 181 10.07 -1.58 0.75
N GLY A 182 9.39 -0.50 0.36
CA GLY A 182 10.05 0.77 0.02
C GLY A 182 10.96 1.36 1.10
N LYS A 183 10.69 1.11 2.39
CA LYS A 183 11.53 1.54 3.53
C LYS A 183 12.88 0.85 3.53
N ALA A 184 12.90 -0.46 3.28
CA ALA A 184 14.14 -1.23 3.20
C ALA A 184 15.00 -0.72 2.03
N LEU A 185 14.38 -0.43 0.88
CA LEU A 185 15.07 0.16 -0.27
C LEU A 185 15.65 1.55 0.05
N THR A 186 14.85 2.43 0.65
CA THR A 186 15.32 3.77 1.01
C THR A 186 16.48 3.70 2.00
N ASN A 187 16.42 2.83 3.01
CA ASN A 187 17.51 2.64 3.96
C ASN A 187 18.79 2.09 3.30
N GLN A 188 18.66 1.08 2.44
CA GLN A 188 19.79 0.52 1.72
C GLN A 188 20.46 1.56 0.81
N LEU A 189 19.66 2.39 0.14
CA LEU A 189 20.19 3.48 -0.69
C LEU A 189 20.91 4.54 0.15
N LYS A 190 20.40 4.86 1.36
CA LYS A 190 21.08 5.77 2.30
C LYS A 190 22.46 5.24 2.66
N ASP A 191 22.57 3.95 2.96
CA ASP A 191 23.85 3.31 3.29
C ASP A 191 24.83 3.37 2.11
N TRP A 192 24.36 3.05 0.90
CA TRP A 192 25.20 3.07 -0.31
C TRP A 192 25.72 4.47 -0.64
N ILE A 193 24.85 5.49 -0.62
CA ILE A 193 25.25 6.87 -0.90
C ILE A 193 26.20 7.39 0.20
N SER A 194 25.88 7.12 1.46
CA SER A 194 26.67 7.58 2.63
C SER A 194 28.06 6.96 2.68
N TYR A 195 28.19 5.71 2.25
CA TYR A 195 29.48 5.04 2.17
C TYR A 195 30.36 5.57 1.03
N ARG A 196 29.76 5.91 -0.12
CA ARG A 196 30.52 6.20 -1.36
C ARG A 196 30.78 7.69 -1.61
N GLN A 197 29.88 8.57 -1.19
CA GLN A 197 29.86 9.95 -1.68
C GLN A 197 29.62 10.97 -0.56
N LEU A 198 28.38 11.07 -0.10
CA LEU A 198 27.91 12.10 0.83
C LEU A 198 27.12 11.44 1.94
N HIS A 199 27.41 11.80 3.20
CA HIS A 199 26.71 11.25 4.35
C HIS A 199 25.25 11.71 4.39
N MET A 200 24.33 10.83 4.00
CA MET A 200 22.89 11.09 3.85
C MET A 200 22.05 10.31 4.88
N MET A 201 22.64 9.86 5.98
CA MET A 201 21.95 9.04 6.98
C MET A 201 20.81 9.77 7.69
N ASP A 202 20.86 11.09 7.79
CA ASP A 202 19.80 11.91 8.36
C ASP A 202 18.80 12.42 7.30
N GLU A 203 19.09 12.19 6.01
CA GLU A 203 18.37 12.77 4.86
C GLU A 203 17.37 11.80 4.23
N THR A 204 16.52 11.18 5.06
CA THR A 204 15.61 10.11 4.63
C THR A 204 14.62 10.57 3.54
N TYR A 205 14.09 11.79 3.66
CA TYR A 205 13.16 12.35 2.68
C TYR A 205 13.82 12.52 1.31
N LEU A 206 15.01 13.13 1.28
CA LEU A 206 15.76 13.38 0.05
C LEU A 206 16.17 12.08 -0.65
N VAL A 207 16.63 11.08 0.11
CA VAL A 207 16.99 9.79 -0.46
C VAL A 207 15.76 9.05 -0.99
N ASN A 208 14.59 9.21 -0.36
CA ASN A 208 13.35 8.66 -0.91
C ASN A 208 12.97 9.31 -2.25
N CYS A 209 13.05 10.65 -2.38
CA CYS A 209 12.82 11.33 -3.66
C CYS A 209 13.82 10.88 -4.73
N CYS A 210 15.10 10.82 -4.37
CA CYS A 210 16.18 10.33 -5.22
C CYS A 210 15.91 8.91 -5.75
N LYS A 211 15.46 8.00 -4.88
CA LYS A 211 15.02 6.65 -5.25
C LYS A 211 13.87 6.70 -6.28
N GLU A 212 12.81 7.45 -5.98
CA GLU A 212 11.61 7.54 -6.82
C GLU A 212 11.91 8.14 -8.20
N ASP A 213 12.82 9.11 -8.28
CA ASP A 213 13.15 9.82 -9.53
C ASP A 213 14.19 9.08 -10.38
N CYS A 214 15.13 8.36 -9.76
CA CYS A 214 16.30 7.84 -10.46
C CYS A 214 16.29 6.33 -10.68
N CYS A 215 15.63 5.55 -9.82
CA CYS A 215 15.73 4.10 -9.83
C CYS A 215 14.70 3.44 -10.74
N PHE A 216 15.03 2.26 -11.24
CA PHE A 216 14.17 1.48 -12.14
C PHE A 216 14.49 -0.01 -12.02
N VAL A 217 13.51 -0.86 -12.36
CA VAL A 217 13.73 -2.30 -12.44
C VAL A 217 14.30 -2.65 -13.81
N SER A 218 15.51 -3.19 -13.82
CA SER A 218 16.14 -3.64 -15.06
C SER A 218 15.44 -4.88 -15.64
N THR A 219 15.34 -4.95 -16.96
CA THR A 219 14.89 -6.16 -17.69
C THR A 219 16.06 -7.03 -18.16
N ASP A 220 17.29 -6.50 -18.13
CA ASP A 220 18.52 -7.19 -18.48
C ASP A 220 19.63 -6.61 -17.61
N PHE A 221 19.80 -7.23 -16.44
CA PHE A 221 20.69 -6.71 -15.41
C PHE A 221 22.14 -6.66 -15.89
N GLN A 222 22.60 -7.67 -16.64
CA GLN A 222 23.97 -7.75 -17.13
C GLN A 222 24.25 -6.62 -18.13
N ARG A 223 23.32 -6.36 -19.05
CA ARG A 223 23.46 -5.25 -20.01
C ARG A 223 23.54 -3.89 -19.32
N ASP A 224 22.73 -3.66 -18.29
CA ASP A 224 22.77 -2.41 -17.53
C ASP A 224 24.07 -2.31 -16.71
N MET A 225 24.57 -3.42 -16.17
CA MET A 225 25.90 -3.51 -15.54
C MET A 225 27.06 -3.22 -16.50
N ASP A 226 26.95 -3.54 -17.78
CA ASP A 226 28.01 -3.22 -18.74
C ASP A 226 27.98 -1.73 -19.14
N ARG A 227 26.80 -1.10 -19.08
CA ARG A 227 26.55 0.26 -19.58
C ARG A 227 26.37 1.34 -18.50
N TRP A 228 26.34 0.97 -17.21
CA TRP A 228 25.97 1.90 -16.13
C TRP A 228 26.81 3.18 -16.12
N ARG A 229 28.10 3.11 -16.48
CA ARG A 229 28.98 4.29 -16.51
C ARG A 229 28.46 5.35 -17.48
N ALA A 230 28.00 4.93 -18.65
CA ALA A 230 27.44 5.84 -19.65
C ALA A 230 26.04 6.34 -19.26
N ASN A 231 25.29 5.53 -18.51
CA ASN A 231 23.90 5.80 -18.14
C ASN A 231 23.73 6.36 -16.71
N ARG A 232 24.82 6.78 -16.05
CA ARG A 232 24.74 7.39 -14.73
C ARG A 232 24.01 8.72 -14.77
N VAL A 233 23.39 9.10 -13.66
CA VAL A 233 22.70 10.38 -13.50
C VAL A 233 23.21 11.12 -12.29
N ASP A 234 23.19 12.44 -12.34
CA ASP A 234 23.43 13.29 -11.18
C ASP A 234 22.08 13.76 -10.65
N TYR A 235 21.79 13.48 -9.38
CA TYR A 235 20.63 14.05 -8.69
C TYR A 235 21.07 15.29 -7.93
N VAL A 236 20.61 16.46 -8.35
CA VAL A 236 20.92 17.74 -7.71
C VAL A 236 20.07 17.88 -6.47
N LEU A 237 20.71 18.07 -5.33
CA LEU A 237 20.03 18.24 -4.05
C LEU A 237 19.39 19.63 -3.96
N PRO A 238 18.19 19.74 -3.37
CA PRO A 238 17.56 21.03 -3.16
C PRO A 238 18.35 21.86 -2.14
N ASP A 239 18.36 23.17 -2.35
CA ASP A 239 18.96 24.14 -1.43
C ASP A 239 18.00 24.64 -0.35
N PHE A 240 16.71 24.29 -0.45
CA PHE A 240 15.61 24.72 0.42
C PHE A 240 15.42 26.24 0.50
N VAL A 241 16.05 27.00 -0.40
CA VAL A 241 15.88 28.44 -0.56
C VAL A 241 15.15 28.73 -1.87
N HIS A 242 15.62 28.14 -2.96
CA HIS A 242 15.04 28.28 -4.30
C HIS A 242 14.32 27.02 -4.76
N THR A 243 14.75 25.86 -4.26
CA THR A 243 14.25 24.55 -4.65
C THR A 243 13.91 23.73 -3.41
N THR A 244 12.71 23.14 -3.38
CA THR A 244 12.25 22.28 -2.27
C THR A 244 12.36 20.79 -2.58
N ARG A 245 12.51 20.45 -3.87
CA ARG A 245 12.72 19.09 -4.37
C ARG A 245 13.90 19.11 -5.34
N GLY A 246 14.72 18.07 -5.27
CA GLY A 246 15.82 17.88 -6.21
C GLY A 246 15.35 17.53 -7.62
N HIS A 247 16.30 17.46 -8.55
CA HIS A 247 16.00 17.10 -9.94
C HIS A 247 17.14 16.27 -10.55
N VAL A 248 16.78 15.49 -11.57
CA VAL A 248 17.70 14.58 -12.27
C VAL A 248 18.39 15.30 -13.42
N LEU A 249 19.71 15.20 -13.49
CA LEU A 249 20.53 15.60 -14.62
C LEU A 249 21.13 14.36 -15.29
N HIS A 250 20.80 14.17 -16.58
CA HIS A 250 21.35 13.08 -17.37
C HIS A 250 22.75 13.41 -17.86
N TRP A 251 23.67 12.45 -17.69
CA TRP A 251 25.04 12.63 -18.15
C TRP A 251 25.10 12.77 -19.68
N GLY A 252 25.66 13.90 -20.14
CA GLY A 252 25.80 14.21 -21.57
C GLY A 252 24.68 15.11 -22.14
N ASP A 253 23.65 15.43 -21.37
CA ASP A 253 22.62 16.36 -21.81
C ASP A 253 23.04 17.82 -21.56
N THR A 254 23.61 18.46 -22.59
CA THR A 254 23.99 19.88 -22.56
C THR A 254 22.80 20.83 -22.66
N SER A 255 21.59 20.34 -22.97
CA SER A 255 20.42 21.21 -23.16
C SER A 255 19.89 21.79 -21.84
N ASN A 256 19.89 21.01 -20.75
CA ASN A 256 19.52 21.49 -19.41
C ASN A 256 20.58 22.38 -18.75
N ARG A 257 21.82 22.38 -19.24
CA ARG A 257 22.85 23.33 -18.81
C ARG A 257 22.61 24.75 -19.34
N LEU A 258 21.84 24.89 -20.42
CA LEU A 258 21.61 26.18 -21.08
C LEU A 258 20.40 26.95 -20.51
N SER A 259 19.48 26.28 -19.80
CA SER A 259 18.37 26.94 -19.11
C SER A 259 18.77 27.54 -17.75
N HIS A 260 19.85 27.06 -17.14
CA HIS A 260 20.48 27.67 -15.97
C HIS A 260 21.64 28.56 -16.42
N GLN A 261 21.31 29.74 -16.96
CA GLN A 261 22.26 30.73 -17.51
C GLN A 261 23.14 31.44 -16.47
N ASN A 262 23.39 30.85 -15.30
CA ASN A 262 24.39 31.33 -14.33
C ASN A 262 25.51 30.29 -14.22
N VAL A 263 26.46 30.36 -15.16
CA VAL A 263 27.66 29.51 -15.26
C VAL A 263 28.60 29.63 -14.02
N GLY A 264 28.25 30.46 -13.03
CA GLY A 264 28.94 30.56 -11.74
C GLY A 264 28.34 29.73 -10.59
N ASP A 265 27.11 29.23 -10.70
CA ASP A 265 26.40 28.52 -9.61
C ASP A 265 26.50 26.99 -9.71
N ASP A 266 26.84 26.44 -10.89
CA ASP A 266 26.95 24.99 -11.15
C ASP A 266 28.04 24.29 -10.30
N GLU A 267 29.06 25.03 -9.84
CA GLU A 267 30.09 24.49 -8.93
C GLU A 267 29.65 24.46 -7.46
N GLN A 268 28.57 25.16 -7.09
CA GLN A 268 28.10 25.25 -5.70
C GLN A 268 26.96 24.28 -5.37
N GLN A 269 26.28 23.71 -6.39
CA GLN A 269 25.16 22.80 -6.16
C GLN A 269 25.66 21.42 -5.70
N GLN A 270 25.20 21.01 -4.52
CA GLN A 270 25.46 19.66 -4.02
C GLN A 270 24.66 18.64 -4.84
N LYS A 271 25.31 17.55 -5.23
CA LYS A 271 24.71 16.51 -6.05
C LYS A 271 25.17 15.12 -5.62
N VAL A 272 24.33 14.13 -5.89
CA VAL A 272 24.62 12.70 -5.71
C VAL A 272 24.61 12.02 -7.08
N THR A 273 25.71 11.38 -7.45
CA THR A 273 25.79 10.62 -8.71
C THR A 273 25.31 9.20 -8.48
N LEU A 274 24.33 8.73 -9.25
CA LEU A 274 23.81 7.36 -9.19
C LEU A 274 24.15 6.61 -10.47
N GLY A 275 24.76 5.44 -10.30
CA GLY A 275 25.13 4.55 -11.39
C GLY A 275 24.43 3.21 -11.24
N VAL A 276 25.17 2.21 -10.75
CA VAL A 276 24.68 0.85 -10.52
C VAL A 276 23.52 0.81 -9.52
N GLU A 277 23.50 1.73 -8.56
CA GLU A 277 22.50 1.80 -7.49
C GLU A 277 21.08 1.91 -8.04
N ARG A 278 20.92 2.53 -9.22
CA ARG A 278 19.61 2.80 -9.84
C ARG A 278 18.81 1.55 -10.16
N PHE A 279 19.50 0.46 -10.53
CA PHE A 279 18.87 -0.80 -10.89
C PHE A 279 19.28 -1.95 -9.96
N ALA A 280 20.41 -1.85 -9.26
CA ALA A 280 20.76 -2.78 -8.20
C ALA A 280 19.84 -2.63 -6.98
N LEU A 281 19.33 -1.42 -6.69
CA LEU A 281 18.44 -1.22 -5.55
C LEU A 281 17.08 -1.92 -5.74
N PRO A 282 16.35 -1.74 -6.86
CA PRO A 282 15.09 -2.45 -7.04
C PRO A 282 15.26 -3.98 -7.19
N GLU A 283 16.49 -4.46 -7.46
CA GLU A 283 16.78 -5.91 -7.46
C GLU A 283 16.53 -6.55 -6.08
N LEU A 284 16.59 -5.79 -4.98
CA LEU A 284 16.18 -6.28 -3.65
C LEU A 284 14.71 -6.75 -3.61
N LEU A 285 13.85 -6.31 -4.53
CA LEU A 285 12.47 -6.82 -4.63
C LEU A 285 12.36 -8.07 -5.51
N ILE A 286 13.30 -8.28 -6.43
CA ILE A 286 13.22 -9.32 -7.45
C ILE A 286 14.09 -10.53 -7.07
N ARG A 287 15.35 -10.29 -6.67
CA ARG A 287 16.33 -11.28 -6.22
C ARG A 287 17.11 -10.74 -5.01
N PRO A 288 16.51 -10.75 -3.80
CA PRO A 288 17.14 -10.22 -2.59
C PRO A 288 18.45 -10.92 -2.21
N GLY A 289 18.58 -12.21 -2.53
CA GLY A 289 19.77 -13.01 -2.25
C GLY A 289 21.04 -12.49 -2.92
N ASP A 290 20.92 -11.84 -4.09
CA ASP A 290 22.05 -11.23 -4.81
C ASP A 290 22.62 -10.00 -4.06
N VAL A 291 21.87 -9.48 -3.08
CA VAL A 291 22.23 -8.32 -2.25
C VAL A 291 22.35 -8.72 -0.77
N GLU A 292 22.63 -10.00 -0.50
CA GLU A 292 22.86 -10.56 0.85
C GLU A 292 21.65 -10.47 1.80
N VAL A 293 20.44 -10.27 1.28
CA VAL A 293 19.20 -10.31 2.06
C VAL A 293 18.58 -11.70 1.96
N GLN A 294 18.48 -12.40 3.10
CA GLN A 294 17.92 -13.76 3.17
C GLN A 294 16.38 -13.75 3.16
N GLN A 295 15.78 -13.35 2.05
CA GLN A 295 14.34 -13.46 1.81
C GLN A 295 14.08 -13.86 0.35
N MET A 296 12.86 -14.35 0.10
CA MET A 296 12.40 -14.61 -1.27
C MET A 296 12.20 -13.31 -2.03
N GLY A 297 12.49 -13.34 -3.33
CA GLY A 297 12.04 -12.31 -4.25
C GLY A 297 10.54 -12.36 -4.50
N ILE A 298 9.96 -11.28 -5.04
CA ILE A 298 8.55 -11.24 -5.42
C ILE A 298 8.17 -12.36 -6.41
N PRO A 299 8.95 -12.64 -7.47
CA PRO A 299 8.62 -13.73 -8.40
C PRO A 299 8.62 -15.12 -7.74
N GLU A 300 9.63 -15.40 -6.91
CA GLU A 300 9.76 -16.66 -6.17
C GLU A 300 8.60 -16.84 -5.18
N ALA A 301 8.29 -15.79 -4.41
CA ALA A 301 7.19 -15.76 -3.46
C ALA A 301 5.83 -15.96 -4.17
N LEU A 302 5.67 -15.42 -5.37
CA LEU A 302 4.45 -15.59 -6.16
C LEU A 302 4.31 -17.02 -6.69
N CYS A 303 5.41 -17.63 -7.15
CA CYS A 303 5.42 -19.05 -7.52
C CYS A 303 5.07 -19.92 -6.30
N ALA A 304 5.70 -19.68 -5.15
CA ALA A 304 5.40 -20.39 -3.92
C ALA A 304 3.94 -20.22 -3.48
N ALA A 305 3.37 -19.01 -3.60
CA ALA A 305 1.96 -18.74 -3.33
C ALA A 305 1.03 -19.57 -4.22
N ILE A 306 1.31 -19.62 -5.53
CA ILE A 306 0.52 -20.39 -6.50
C ILE A 306 0.69 -21.89 -6.27
N GLU A 307 1.90 -22.38 -6.00
CA GLU A 307 2.21 -23.80 -5.82
C GLU A 307 1.52 -24.42 -4.60
N ARG A 308 1.27 -23.63 -3.55
CA ARG A 308 0.53 -24.05 -2.35
C ARG A 308 -0.96 -24.30 -2.62
N LEU A 309 -1.49 -23.82 -3.75
CA LEU A 309 -2.90 -23.95 -4.12
C LEU A 309 -3.17 -25.28 -4.86
N PRO A 310 -4.41 -25.79 -4.83
CA PRO A 310 -4.82 -26.95 -5.63
C PRO A 310 -4.50 -26.77 -7.12
N LYS A 311 -4.10 -27.86 -7.80
CA LYS A 311 -3.59 -27.83 -9.18
C LYS A 311 -4.58 -27.21 -10.17
N GLU A 312 -5.87 -27.41 -9.93
CA GLU A 312 -6.98 -26.88 -10.73
C GLU A 312 -7.03 -25.34 -10.69
N MET A 313 -6.59 -24.74 -9.58
CA MET A 313 -6.60 -23.28 -9.38
C MET A 313 -5.33 -22.62 -9.90
N GLN A 314 -4.20 -23.31 -9.92
CA GLN A 314 -2.89 -22.73 -10.26
C GLN A 314 -2.89 -22.04 -11.64
N LEU A 315 -3.51 -22.66 -12.64
CA LEU A 315 -3.61 -22.11 -13.99
C LEU A 315 -4.45 -20.82 -14.04
N LEU A 316 -5.55 -20.76 -13.28
CA LEU A 316 -6.39 -19.56 -13.19
C LEU A 316 -5.70 -18.45 -12.40
N MET A 317 -4.93 -18.79 -11.37
CA MET A 317 -4.18 -17.81 -10.56
C MET A 317 -3.04 -17.18 -11.36
N ALA A 318 -2.28 -18.00 -12.10
CA ALA A 318 -1.18 -17.51 -12.96
C ALA A 318 -1.64 -16.58 -14.10
N ARG A 319 -2.89 -16.77 -14.56
CA ARG A 319 -3.51 -15.91 -15.58
C ARG A 319 -3.94 -14.54 -15.04
N ASN A 320 -4.10 -14.39 -13.73
CA ASN A 320 -4.79 -13.26 -13.13
C ASN A 320 -3.99 -12.66 -11.98
N ILE A 321 -2.79 -12.18 -12.28
CA ILE A 321 -1.91 -11.53 -11.32
C ILE A 321 -2.09 -10.02 -11.43
N VAL A 322 -2.31 -9.35 -10.30
CA VAL A 322 -2.47 -7.89 -10.23
C VAL A 322 -1.37 -7.32 -9.34
N LEU A 323 -0.55 -6.43 -9.91
CA LEU A 323 0.53 -5.74 -9.21
C LEU A 323 0.05 -4.37 -8.74
N THR A 324 0.10 -4.11 -7.44
CA THR A 324 -0.33 -2.84 -6.81
C THR A 324 0.67 -2.38 -5.75
N GLY A 325 0.47 -1.17 -5.21
CA GLY A 325 1.33 -0.57 -4.20
C GLY A 325 2.41 0.35 -4.78
N GLY A 326 3.08 1.09 -3.90
CA GLY A 326 4.02 2.15 -4.29
C GLY A 326 5.24 1.65 -5.07
N ASN A 327 5.75 0.44 -4.80
CA ASN A 327 6.92 -0.08 -5.52
C ASN A 327 6.59 -0.50 -6.96
N ALA A 328 5.31 -0.68 -7.30
CA ALA A 328 4.90 -0.97 -8.67
C ALA A 328 5.13 0.21 -9.64
N LEU A 329 5.40 1.41 -9.12
CA LEU A 329 5.75 2.59 -9.92
C LEU A 329 7.15 2.53 -10.54
N PHE A 330 8.03 1.62 -10.12
CA PHE A 330 9.34 1.51 -10.76
C PHE A 330 9.20 1.20 -12.25
N PRO A 331 9.86 1.96 -13.14
CA PRO A 331 9.87 1.63 -14.55
C PRO A 331 10.41 0.21 -14.77
N GLY A 332 9.73 -0.58 -15.60
CA GLY A 332 10.12 -1.97 -15.88
C GLY A 332 9.60 -3.01 -14.89
N TYR A 333 8.99 -2.61 -13.76
CA TYR A 333 8.56 -3.52 -12.68
C TYR A 333 7.69 -4.68 -13.17
N ARG A 334 6.54 -4.39 -13.79
CA ARG A 334 5.66 -5.42 -14.37
C ARG A 334 6.38 -6.34 -15.34
N LYS A 335 7.11 -5.76 -16.29
CA LYS A 335 7.76 -6.51 -17.37
C LYS A 335 8.80 -7.48 -16.82
N ARG A 336 9.61 -7.06 -15.85
CA ARG A 336 10.61 -7.92 -15.22
C ARG A 336 9.95 -9.04 -14.41
N ILE A 337 8.91 -8.75 -13.63
CA ILE A 337 8.16 -9.79 -12.90
C ILE A 337 7.58 -10.81 -13.89
N GLU A 338 6.96 -10.37 -14.97
CA GLU A 338 6.41 -11.26 -16.00
C GLU A 338 7.48 -12.17 -16.64
N GLN A 339 8.67 -11.63 -16.93
CA GLN A 339 9.82 -12.38 -17.44
C GLN A 339 10.31 -13.45 -16.46
N GLU A 340 10.46 -13.08 -15.19
CA GLU A 340 10.89 -14.01 -14.13
C GLU A 340 9.85 -15.11 -13.90
N LEU A 341 8.56 -14.78 -13.86
CA LEU A 341 7.51 -15.78 -13.71
C LEU A 341 7.44 -16.75 -14.88
N ARG A 342 7.69 -16.27 -16.11
CA ARG A 342 7.70 -17.11 -17.31
C ARG A 342 8.81 -18.16 -17.27
N SER A 343 9.94 -17.86 -16.62
CA SER A 343 11.06 -18.80 -16.47
C SER A 343 10.82 -19.83 -15.35
N MET A 344 10.02 -19.47 -14.34
CA MET A 344 9.74 -20.33 -13.17
C MET A 344 8.49 -21.19 -13.33
N LEU A 345 7.43 -20.69 -13.98
CA LEU A 345 6.16 -21.37 -14.09
C LEU A 345 6.09 -22.32 -15.31
N PRO A 346 5.28 -23.40 -15.25
CA PRO A 346 5.11 -24.34 -16.36
C PRO A 346 4.68 -23.68 -17.68
N GLU A 347 5.18 -24.16 -18.82
CA GLU A 347 4.90 -23.60 -20.16
C GLU A 347 3.39 -23.50 -20.45
N GLN A 348 2.63 -24.51 -20.04
CA GLN A 348 1.18 -24.59 -20.20
C GLN A 348 0.37 -23.51 -19.45
N TYR A 349 0.97 -22.80 -18.49
CA TYR A 349 0.27 -21.74 -17.77
C TYR A 349 0.32 -20.46 -18.61
N THR A 350 -0.86 -19.99 -19.03
CA THR A 350 -1.00 -18.67 -19.63
C THR A 350 -0.82 -17.62 -18.55
N LEU A 351 0.24 -16.81 -18.66
CA LEU A 351 0.50 -15.72 -17.72
C LEU A 351 -0.31 -14.49 -18.09
N GLY A 352 -0.93 -13.88 -17.08
CA GLY A 352 -1.54 -12.57 -17.21
C GLY A 352 -1.18 -11.72 -16.00
N VAL A 353 -0.23 -10.82 -16.23
CA VAL A 353 0.23 -9.86 -15.22
C VAL A 353 -0.34 -8.49 -15.57
N GLN A 354 -1.15 -7.95 -14.68
CA GLN A 354 -1.78 -6.64 -14.82
C GLN A 354 -1.16 -5.67 -13.81
N GLN A 355 -1.06 -4.40 -14.22
CA GLN A 355 -0.65 -3.31 -13.36
C GLN A 355 -1.62 -2.14 -13.63
N PRO A 356 -2.34 -1.65 -12.62
CA PRO A 356 -3.18 -0.46 -12.74
C PRO A 356 -2.36 0.78 -13.11
N SER A 357 -3.03 1.79 -13.68
CA SER A 357 -2.38 3.07 -14.04
C SER A 357 -1.92 3.86 -12.81
N ASP A 358 -2.72 3.86 -11.74
CA ASP A 358 -2.34 4.42 -10.44
C ASP A 358 -2.32 3.31 -9.37
N PRO A 359 -1.20 2.57 -9.23
CA PRO A 359 -1.10 1.51 -8.23
C PRO A 359 -1.05 2.03 -6.79
N ILE A 360 -0.88 3.34 -6.55
CA ILE A 360 -0.89 3.92 -5.21
C ILE A 360 -2.33 4.04 -4.69
N CYS A 361 -3.25 4.56 -5.51
CA CYS A 361 -4.64 4.80 -5.13
C CYS A 361 -5.59 3.66 -5.51
N HIS A 362 -5.14 2.69 -6.30
CA HIS A 362 -5.97 1.62 -6.86
C HIS A 362 -6.86 0.91 -5.82
N ALA A 363 -6.33 0.58 -4.64
CA ALA A 363 -7.10 -0.09 -3.60
C ALA A 363 -8.26 0.77 -3.07
N TRP A 364 -8.05 2.08 -2.94
CA TRP A 364 -9.08 3.04 -2.53
C TRP A 364 -10.14 3.18 -3.62
N GLU A 365 -9.73 3.29 -4.89
CA GLU A 365 -10.64 3.38 -6.03
C GLU A 365 -11.52 2.14 -6.15
N CYS A 366 -10.94 0.95 -6.01
CA CYS A 366 -11.70 -0.30 -6.02
C CYS A 366 -12.72 -0.37 -4.88
N ALA A 367 -12.35 0.10 -3.68
CA ALA A 367 -13.27 0.16 -2.55
C ALA A 367 -14.43 1.13 -2.82
N ARG A 368 -14.13 2.30 -3.41
CA ARG A 368 -15.13 3.30 -3.81
C ARG A 368 -16.11 2.72 -4.81
N ASP A 369 -15.60 2.16 -5.90
CA ASP A 369 -16.42 1.65 -6.99
C ASP A 369 -17.33 0.51 -6.49
N ALA A 370 -16.81 -0.37 -5.63
CA ALA A 370 -17.60 -1.44 -5.03
C ALA A 370 -18.73 -0.92 -4.11
N ILE A 371 -18.52 0.18 -3.38
CA ILE A 371 -19.55 0.81 -2.55
C ILE A 371 -20.61 1.50 -3.42
N GLN A 372 -20.19 2.21 -4.47
CA GLN A 372 -21.10 2.88 -5.40
C GLN A 372 -21.99 1.89 -6.17
N GLN A 373 -21.40 0.80 -6.67
CA GLN A 373 -22.15 -0.27 -7.36
C GLN A 373 -23.24 -0.86 -6.46
N GLN A 374 -22.91 -1.13 -5.20
CA GLN A 374 -23.89 -1.66 -4.24
C GLN A 374 -25.02 -0.68 -3.93
N GLN A 375 -24.72 0.62 -3.79
CA GLN A 375 -25.75 1.64 -3.60
C GLN A 375 -26.71 1.73 -4.80
N HIS A 376 -26.20 1.48 -6.01
CA HIS A 376 -27.01 1.43 -7.23
C HIS A 376 -27.91 0.18 -7.25
N ASP A 377 -27.34 -1.01 -7.00
CA ASP A 377 -28.09 -2.27 -6.96
C ASP A 377 -29.22 -2.27 -5.92
N ASP A 378 -28.95 -1.72 -4.72
CA ASP A 378 -29.94 -1.61 -3.65
C ASP A 378 -31.07 -0.63 -4.02
N ALA A 379 -30.75 0.46 -4.73
CA ALA A 379 -31.73 1.42 -5.21
C ALA A 379 -32.66 0.79 -6.28
N GLU A 380 -32.10 0.06 -7.24
CA GLU A 380 -32.88 -0.66 -8.27
C GLU A 380 -33.77 -1.75 -7.66
N THR A 381 -33.24 -2.53 -6.70
CA THR A 381 -34.01 -3.56 -5.99
C THR A 381 -35.17 -2.96 -5.19
N SER A 382 -34.98 -1.76 -4.62
CA SER A 382 -36.05 -1.06 -3.89
C SER A 382 -37.11 -0.42 -4.80
N ALA A 383 -36.76 -0.12 -6.06
CA ALA A 383 -37.66 0.45 -7.06
C ALA A 383 -38.47 -0.61 -7.83
N SER A 384 -37.95 -1.84 -7.92
CA SER A 384 -38.58 -2.99 -8.58
C SER A 384 -39.34 -3.86 -7.57
N SER A 385 -40.65 -3.67 -7.44
CA SER A 385 -41.52 -4.55 -6.64
C SER A 385 -41.94 -5.85 -7.34
N VAL A 386 -41.33 -6.21 -8.48
CA VAL A 386 -41.69 -7.40 -9.26
C VAL A 386 -40.44 -8.04 -9.90
N ALA A 387 -40.29 -9.35 -9.70
CA ALA A 387 -39.28 -10.27 -10.26
C ALA A 387 -38.05 -10.56 -9.37
N ALA A 388 -38.29 -11.28 -8.26
CA ALA A 388 -37.32 -12.24 -7.77
C ALA A 388 -37.39 -13.46 -8.70
N ASP A 389 -36.52 -13.54 -9.70
CA ASP A 389 -36.04 -14.77 -10.36
C ASP A 389 -35.16 -14.41 -11.57
N VAL A 390 -34.06 -13.68 -11.34
CA VAL A 390 -32.97 -13.58 -12.32
C VAL A 390 -31.62 -13.58 -11.59
N ASP A 391 -30.82 -14.60 -11.88
CA ASP A 391 -29.39 -14.78 -11.58
C ASP A 391 -28.91 -14.82 -10.11
N ALA A 392 -29.23 -15.93 -9.43
CA ALA A 392 -28.53 -16.37 -8.22
C ALA A 392 -27.04 -16.73 -8.45
N ALA A 393 -26.63 -16.97 -9.71
CA ALA A 393 -25.24 -17.31 -10.05
C ALA A 393 -24.32 -16.08 -10.16
N ALA A 394 -24.85 -14.94 -10.61
CA ALA A 394 -24.09 -13.68 -10.67
C ALA A 394 -23.89 -13.04 -9.29
N THR A 395 -24.83 -13.27 -8.35
CA THR A 395 -24.75 -12.80 -6.96
C THR A 395 -23.82 -13.65 -6.08
N GLN A 396 -23.41 -14.84 -6.53
CA GLN A 396 -22.58 -15.76 -5.74
C GLN A 396 -21.10 -15.34 -5.69
N PHE A 397 -20.65 -14.47 -6.59
CA PHE A 397 -19.23 -14.12 -6.79
C PHE A 397 -18.84 -12.69 -6.36
N SER A 398 -19.75 -11.89 -5.80
CA SER A 398 -19.41 -10.56 -5.26
C SER A 398 -19.65 -10.54 -3.75
N PRO A 399 -18.61 -10.67 -2.91
CA PRO A 399 -18.72 -10.43 -1.49
C PRO A 399 -19.02 -8.95 -1.26
N ARG A 400 -20.32 -8.60 -1.18
CA ARG A 400 -20.74 -7.22 -0.98
C ARG A 400 -20.03 -6.62 0.24
N LEU A 401 -19.13 -5.65 0.01
CA LEU A 401 -18.39 -4.94 1.05
C LEU A 401 -19.35 -4.32 2.09
N THR A 402 -20.46 -3.74 1.65
CA THR A 402 -21.45 -3.12 2.55
C THR A 402 -22.20 -4.11 3.43
N ALA A 403 -22.35 -5.37 3.01
CA ALA A 403 -23.00 -6.40 3.82
C ALA A 403 -22.18 -6.77 5.07
N LYS A 404 -20.96 -6.24 5.22
CA LYS A 404 -20.01 -6.55 6.29
C LYS A 404 -19.85 -5.43 7.33
N PHE A 405 -20.53 -4.29 7.21
CA PHE A 405 -20.45 -3.25 8.24
C PHE A 405 -20.91 -3.77 9.61
N VAL A 406 -20.23 -3.31 10.65
CA VAL A 406 -20.63 -3.41 12.05
C VAL A 406 -21.08 -2.02 12.48
N SER A 407 -22.32 -1.90 12.94
CA SER A 407 -22.82 -0.65 13.51
C SER A 407 -22.28 -0.44 14.92
N ARG A 408 -22.23 0.82 15.36
CA ARG A 408 -21.83 1.14 16.73
C ARG A 408 -22.73 0.48 17.79
N ALA A 409 -24.03 0.39 17.53
CA ALA A 409 -24.97 -0.26 18.44
C ALA A 409 -24.64 -1.76 18.61
N GLU A 410 -24.32 -2.46 17.51
CA GLU A 410 -23.88 -3.87 17.58
C GLU A 410 -22.56 -4.03 18.34
N TYR A 411 -21.62 -3.09 18.18
CA TYR A 411 -20.36 -3.06 18.93
C TYR A 411 -20.57 -2.82 20.42
N GLU A 412 -21.41 -1.86 20.80
CA GLU A 412 -21.73 -1.58 22.21
C GLU A 412 -22.42 -2.76 22.91
N GLU A 413 -23.22 -3.55 22.18
CA GLU A 413 -23.89 -4.74 22.71
C GLU A 413 -22.95 -5.96 22.82
N ASN A 414 -22.10 -6.19 21.82
CA ASN A 414 -21.33 -7.43 21.68
C ASN A 414 -19.83 -7.29 22.01
N GLY A 415 -19.36 -6.06 22.23
CA GLY A 415 -17.94 -5.72 22.37
C GLY A 415 -17.11 -6.07 21.11
N PRO A 416 -15.77 -6.17 21.23
CA PRO A 416 -14.88 -6.41 20.09
C PRO A 416 -15.10 -7.76 19.37
N ASN A 417 -15.79 -8.71 20.02
CA ASN A 417 -16.08 -10.02 19.44
C ASN A 417 -16.98 -9.96 18.19
N ILE A 418 -17.80 -8.92 18.01
CA ILE A 418 -18.55 -8.77 16.76
C ILE A 418 -17.62 -8.46 15.59
N CYS A 419 -16.64 -7.58 15.78
CA CYS A 419 -15.63 -7.25 14.77
C CYS A 419 -14.79 -8.49 14.42
N ARG A 420 -14.33 -9.24 15.43
CA ARG A 420 -13.58 -10.49 15.24
C ARG A 420 -14.32 -11.50 14.36
N ARG A 421 -15.63 -11.67 14.57
CA ARG A 421 -16.48 -12.56 13.76
C ARG A 421 -16.74 -12.01 12.36
N ARG A 422 -17.06 -10.71 12.24
CA ARG A 422 -17.48 -10.09 10.97
C ARG A 422 -16.32 -9.87 10.01
N PHE A 423 -15.15 -9.56 10.54
CA PHE A 423 -13.93 -9.27 9.78
C PHE A 423 -12.94 -10.44 9.78
N ALA A 424 -13.42 -11.67 10.02
CA ALA A 424 -12.62 -12.90 10.10
C ALA A 424 -11.53 -13.01 9.03
N ASN A 425 -11.84 -12.59 7.80
CA ASN A 425 -10.93 -12.66 6.65
C ASN A 425 -9.64 -11.82 6.79
N VAL A 426 -9.62 -10.80 7.65
CA VAL A 426 -8.46 -9.92 7.86
C VAL A 426 -7.54 -10.46 8.97
N TYR A 427 -8.05 -11.28 9.88
CA TYR A 427 -7.31 -11.78 11.05
C TYR A 427 -6.52 -13.04 10.75
N ASN A 428 -5.45 -13.25 11.52
CA ASN A 428 -4.78 -14.55 11.58
C ASN A 428 -5.58 -15.53 12.46
N THR A 429 -6.24 -16.50 11.82
CA THR A 429 -7.12 -17.47 12.49
C THR A 429 -6.39 -18.74 12.93
N ASN A 430 -5.10 -18.88 12.63
CA ASN A 430 -4.35 -20.11 12.93
C ASN A 430 -4.04 -20.33 14.42
N ASN A 431 -4.33 -19.35 15.29
CA ASN A 431 -4.12 -19.49 16.73
C ASN A 431 -5.32 -20.05 17.51
N ASN A 432 -6.52 -20.20 16.90
CA ASN A 432 -7.71 -20.64 17.64
C ASN A 432 -7.97 -22.15 17.62
N SER A 433 -7.13 -22.97 16.97
CA SER A 433 -7.30 -24.42 16.97
C SER A 433 -6.75 -25.14 18.22
N ASN A 434 -6.10 -24.43 19.15
CA ASN A 434 -5.50 -25.03 20.36
C ASN A 434 -6.14 -24.63 21.70
N GLU A 435 -7.13 -23.74 21.73
CA GLU A 435 -7.76 -23.30 22.99
C GLU A 435 -9.15 -23.89 23.28
N ASN A 436 -9.69 -24.73 22.39
CA ASN A 436 -11.04 -25.34 22.57
C ASN A 436 -11.04 -26.80 23.05
N ASN A 437 -9.90 -27.38 23.45
CA ASN A 437 -9.84 -28.74 24.03
C ASN A 437 -9.48 -28.70 25.52
N GLY A 438 -10.31 -28.02 26.31
CA GLY A 438 -10.03 -27.80 27.73
C GLY A 438 -11.25 -27.57 28.60
N ASP A 439 -12.39 -28.21 28.32
CA ASP A 439 -13.36 -28.54 29.37
C ASP A 439 -14.32 -29.62 28.86
N ASP A 440 -14.10 -30.87 29.26
CA ASP A 440 -15.16 -31.87 29.33
C ASP A 440 -14.86 -32.74 30.55
N GLY A 441 -15.24 -32.22 31.71
CA GLY A 441 -15.41 -33.02 32.91
C GLY A 441 -16.64 -33.92 32.76
N THR A 442 -16.45 -35.23 32.86
CA THR A 442 -17.41 -36.18 33.47
C THR A 442 -16.79 -37.58 33.59
N THR A 443 -16.14 -37.87 34.72
CA THR A 443 -16.50 -38.90 35.73
C THR A 443 -15.34 -39.15 36.69
#